data_AF-A0A954NUC9-F1
#
_entry.id   AF-A0A954NUC9-F1
#
_cell.length_a   1.000
_cell.length_b   1.000
_cell.length_c   1.000
_cell.angle_alpha   90.00
_cell.angle_beta   90.00
_cell.angle_gamma   90.00
#
_symmetry.space_group_name_H-M   'P 1'
#
loop_
_entity.id
_entity.type
_entity.pdbx_description
1 polymer ?
#
loop_
_entity_poly.entity_id
_entity_poly.type
_entity_poly.pdbx_seq_one_letter_code
_entity_poly.pdbx_strand_id
1 'polypeptide(L)'
;MHISTRRFALCLATSLVLLGTSNAMAEDAEWTSLFDGETLDGWEKVGSEESVWTIEDGTMTGSGPGSMLVCTQGPYKNFRYRAEVKISDGGNSGLYFRTTRKPSFADGYEAQIDSTHRDPIRTGSLYGFCHVYKQLVKPDTWFTYEIEVRDDVWRGRDMTRIKITVDGDELYEYM
;
A
#
# COMPACT_ATOMS: atom_id res chain seq x y z
N MET A 1 -29.43 -10.79 -79.80
CA MET A 1 -30.00 -10.83 -78.44
C MET A 1 -28.84 -10.85 -77.44
N HIS A 2 -28.88 -9.92 -76.49
CA HIS A 2 -27.99 -9.69 -75.33
C HIS A 2 -26.65 -8.92 -75.47
N ILE A 3 -26.70 -7.77 -74.79
CA ILE A 3 -25.73 -6.77 -74.34
C ILE A 3 -25.02 -7.29 -73.08
N SER A 4 -23.79 -6.82 -72.76
CA SER A 4 -23.36 -6.37 -71.40
C SER A 4 -21.83 -6.46 -71.24
N THR A 5 -21.10 -5.34 -71.26
CA THR A 5 -20.64 -4.42 -70.18
C THR A 5 -19.34 -4.80 -69.44
N ARG A 6 -18.43 -3.82 -69.42
CA ARG A 6 -17.12 -3.73 -68.73
C ARG A 6 -17.24 -3.94 -67.22
N ARG A 7 -16.19 -4.45 -66.56
CA ARG A 7 -15.76 -4.00 -65.21
C ARG A 7 -14.23 -4.08 -65.04
N PHE A 8 -13.63 -2.90 -64.83
CA PHE A 8 -12.33 -2.72 -64.19
C PHE A 8 -12.43 -3.18 -62.74
N ALA A 9 -11.49 -4.00 -62.27
CA ALA A 9 -11.32 -4.29 -60.86
C ALA A 9 -10.14 -3.46 -60.34
N LEU A 10 -10.44 -2.52 -59.44
CA LEU A 10 -9.48 -1.70 -58.72
C LEU A 10 -8.99 -2.52 -57.51
N CYS A 11 -7.72 -2.91 -57.48
CA CYS A 11 -7.11 -3.53 -56.30
C CYS A 11 -6.85 -2.45 -55.24
N LEU A 12 -7.70 -2.40 -54.21
CA LEU A 12 -7.47 -1.61 -53.01
C LEU A 12 -6.68 -2.46 -52.02
N ALA A 13 -5.38 -2.20 -51.89
CA ALA A 13 -4.55 -2.81 -50.84
C ALA A 13 -4.81 -2.07 -49.53
N THR A 14 -5.57 -2.68 -48.62
CA THR A 14 -5.77 -2.19 -47.25
C THR A 14 -4.57 -2.60 -46.39
N SER A 15 -3.69 -1.64 -46.10
CA SER A 15 -2.63 -1.79 -45.10
C SER A 15 -3.25 -1.84 -43.70
N LEU A 16 -3.21 -3.01 -43.06
CA LEU A 16 -3.60 -3.21 -41.67
C LEU A 16 -2.47 -2.68 -40.77
N VAL A 17 -2.64 -1.48 -40.22
CA VAL A 17 -1.75 -0.96 -39.16
C VAL A 17 -2.15 -1.65 -37.86
N LEU A 18 -1.38 -2.66 -37.45
CA LEU A 18 -1.45 -3.18 -36.08
C LEU A 18 -0.90 -2.10 -35.14
N LEU A 19 -1.80 -1.38 -34.48
CA LEU A 19 -1.50 -0.62 -33.27
C LEU A 19 -1.10 -1.63 -32.20
N GLY A 20 0.21 -1.84 -32.01
CA GLY A 20 0.74 -2.58 -30.89
C GLY A 20 0.34 -1.86 -29.61
N THR A 21 -0.55 -2.45 -28.83
CA THR A 21 -0.77 -2.06 -27.44
C THR A 21 0.48 -2.46 -26.68
N SER A 22 1.30 -1.48 -26.33
CA SER A 22 2.39 -1.65 -25.38
C SER A 22 1.79 -2.04 -24.04
N ASN A 23 1.65 -3.34 -23.79
CA ASN A 23 1.53 -3.86 -22.43
C ASN A 23 2.89 -3.62 -21.79
N ALA A 24 3.07 -2.45 -21.18
CA ALA A 24 4.13 -2.25 -20.22
C ALA A 24 3.84 -3.20 -19.05
N MET A 25 4.39 -4.41 -19.11
CA MET A 25 4.59 -5.18 -17.89
C MET A 25 5.48 -4.30 -17.03
N ALA A 26 4.94 -3.83 -15.91
CA ALA A 26 5.72 -3.09 -14.94
C ALA A 26 6.92 -3.97 -14.55
N GLU A 27 8.14 -3.52 -14.87
CA GLU A 27 9.32 -4.06 -14.21
C GLU A 27 9.10 -3.94 -12.70
N ASP A 28 9.44 -4.98 -11.95
CA ASP A 28 9.47 -4.90 -10.49
C ASP A 28 10.41 -3.74 -10.10
N ALA A 29 9.83 -2.62 -9.69
CA ALA A 29 10.57 -1.45 -9.28
C ALA A 29 11.55 -1.83 -8.16
N GLU A 30 12.76 -1.29 -8.21
CA GLU A 30 13.79 -1.52 -7.21
C GLU A 30 13.29 -1.03 -5.83
N TRP A 31 13.41 -1.88 -4.81
CA TRP A 31 13.02 -1.52 -3.44
C TRP A 31 14.04 -0.55 -2.83
N THR A 32 13.53 0.54 -2.27
CA THR A 32 14.34 1.47 -1.47
C THR A 32 14.07 1.21 0.02
N SER A 33 15.11 0.99 0.81
CA SER A 33 14.96 0.84 2.26
C SER A 33 14.67 2.18 2.93
N LEU A 34 13.65 2.22 3.78
CA LEU A 34 13.30 3.41 4.60
C LEU A 34 13.97 3.38 5.99
N PHE A 35 14.53 2.25 6.38
CA PHE A 35 15.19 2.04 7.66
C PHE A 35 16.53 1.34 7.42
N ASP A 36 17.57 1.81 8.09
CA ASP A 36 18.94 1.32 7.95
C ASP A 36 19.26 0.12 8.85
N GLY A 37 18.37 -0.20 9.80
CA GLY A 37 18.60 -1.25 10.80
C GLY A 37 19.33 -0.77 12.05
N GLU A 38 19.75 0.49 12.10
CA GLU A 38 20.71 0.97 13.11
C GLU A 38 20.25 2.26 13.80
N THR A 39 19.56 3.15 13.09
CA THR A 39 19.22 4.49 13.56
C THR A 39 17.78 4.89 13.22
N LEU A 40 17.28 5.92 13.90
CA LEU A 40 16.04 6.58 13.52
C LEU A 40 16.28 7.73 12.54
N ASP A 41 17.43 7.77 11.86
CA ASP A 41 17.72 8.80 10.89
C ASP A 41 16.71 8.73 9.74
N GLY A 42 16.24 9.90 9.33
CA GLY A 42 15.16 9.98 8.36
C GLY A 42 13.76 9.76 8.95
N TRP A 43 13.60 9.64 10.28
CA TRP A 43 12.31 9.54 10.95
C TRP A 43 12.10 10.68 11.95
N GLU A 44 10.85 11.13 12.07
CA GLU A 44 10.47 12.22 12.99
C GLU A 44 9.28 11.78 13.87
N LYS A 45 9.44 11.87 15.19
CA LYS A 45 8.36 11.53 16.13
C LYS A 45 7.27 12.61 16.14
N VAL A 46 6.01 12.16 16.08
CA VAL A 46 4.82 13.01 16.21
C VAL A 46 3.86 12.34 17.20
N GLY A 47 3.32 13.10 18.16
CA GLY A 47 2.40 12.59 19.17
C GLY A 47 2.92 12.78 20.58
N SER A 48 2.57 11.88 21.50
CA SER A 48 2.89 12.04 22.92
C SER A 48 4.40 12.15 23.19
N GLU A 49 4.78 13.04 24.10
CA GLU A 49 6.17 13.10 24.57
C GLU A 49 6.57 11.94 25.46
N GLU A 50 5.60 11.31 26.11
CA GLU A 50 5.79 10.13 26.97
C GLU A 50 5.99 8.83 26.18
N SER A 51 5.79 8.87 24.86
CA SER A 51 6.08 7.72 23.99
C SER A 51 7.57 7.59 23.74
N VAL A 52 8.03 6.35 23.66
CA VAL A 52 9.43 6.00 23.48
C VAL A 52 9.60 5.24 22.17
N TRP A 53 10.56 5.68 21.37
CA TRP A 53 11.03 4.99 20.18
C TRP A 53 12.52 4.73 20.29
N THR A 54 12.93 3.48 20.17
CA THR A 54 14.31 3.01 20.30
C THR A 54 14.68 2.05 19.18
N ILE A 55 15.97 1.82 19.01
CA ILE A 55 16.47 0.70 18.20
C ILE A 55 16.88 -0.42 19.14
N GLU A 56 16.24 -1.58 19.00
CA GLU A 56 16.50 -2.79 19.80
C GLU A 56 16.69 -3.97 18.84
N ASP A 57 17.83 -4.66 18.93
CA ASP A 57 18.17 -5.80 18.06
C ASP A 57 17.98 -5.53 16.56
N GLY A 58 18.33 -4.32 16.13
CA GLY A 58 18.19 -3.87 14.74
C GLY A 58 16.76 -3.57 14.31
N THR A 59 15.85 -3.37 15.26
CA THR A 59 14.42 -3.12 15.01
C THR A 59 13.96 -1.81 15.64
N MET A 60 13.04 -1.14 14.96
CA MET A 60 12.40 0.08 15.45
C MET A 60 11.29 -0.30 16.46
N THR A 61 11.54 -0.05 17.74
CA THR A 61 10.64 -0.44 18.84
C THR A 61 9.94 0.79 19.40
N GLY A 62 8.60 0.78 19.34
CA GLY A 62 7.75 1.82 19.91
C GLY A 62 7.01 1.35 21.17
N SER A 63 6.93 2.19 22.20
CA SER A 63 6.16 1.91 23.42
C SER A 63 5.58 3.17 24.06
N GLY A 64 4.64 2.99 24.99
CA GLY A 64 3.97 4.09 25.70
C GLY A 64 2.71 4.60 24.99
N PRO A 65 2.27 5.83 25.30
CA PRO A 65 1.07 6.42 24.70
C PRO A 65 1.19 6.63 23.18
N GLY A 66 0.05 6.87 22.52
CA GLY A 66 -0.01 7.01 21.08
C GLY A 66 0.96 8.05 20.50
N SER A 67 1.75 7.61 19.52
CA SER A 67 2.63 8.43 18.70
C SER A 67 2.89 7.75 17.35
N MET A 68 3.59 8.44 16.47
CA MET A 68 4.00 7.95 15.15
C MET A 68 5.48 8.31 14.92
N LEU A 69 6.19 7.46 14.18
CA LEU A 69 7.41 7.84 13.47
C LEU A 69 7.07 8.13 12.01
N VAL A 70 7.33 9.35 11.59
CA VAL A 70 7.00 9.84 10.24
C VAL A 70 8.26 9.85 9.39
N CYS A 71 8.27 9.10 8.29
CA CYS A 71 9.38 9.08 7.35
C CYS A 71 9.56 10.46 6.70
N THR A 72 10.80 10.96 6.70
CA THR A 72 11.12 12.32 6.29
C THR A 72 11.46 12.47 4.81
N GLN A 73 11.71 11.36 4.12
CA GLN A 73 12.16 11.30 2.72
C GLN A 73 11.02 11.49 1.70
N GLY A 74 9.75 11.43 2.14
CA GLY A 74 8.59 11.68 1.29
C GLY A 74 8.46 13.14 0.83
N PRO A 75 7.35 13.49 0.15
CA PRO A 75 6.12 12.70 0.03
C PRO A 75 6.19 11.59 -1.03
N TYR A 76 5.46 10.50 -0.78
CA TYR A 76 5.26 9.40 -1.72
C TYR A 76 3.82 9.41 -2.24
N LYS A 77 3.66 9.24 -3.55
CA LYS A 77 2.35 9.25 -4.20
C LYS A 77 1.85 7.82 -4.46
N ASN A 78 2.37 7.18 -5.50
CA ASN A 78 2.08 5.78 -5.80
C ASN A 78 3.28 4.94 -5.39
N PHE A 79 3.07 3.91 -4.58
CA PHE A 79 4.16 3.11 -4.02
C PHE A 79 3.67 1.74 -3.59
N ARG A 80 4.62 0.81 -3.47
CA ARG A 80 4.49 -0.40 -2.66
C ARG A 80 5.29 -0.19 -1.39
N TYR A 81 4.68 -0.41 -0.24
CA TYR A 81 5.31 -0.33 1.06
C TYR A 81 5.28 -1.70 1.72
N ARG A 82 6.43 -2.15 2.21
CA ARG A 82 6.60 -3.41 2.91
C ARG A 82 7.28 -3.16 4.25
N ALA A 83 6.76 -3.79 5.30
CA ALA A 83 7.40 -3.86 6.60
C ALA A 83 7.36 -5.29 7.13
N GLU A 84 8.41 -5.68 7.85
CA GLU A 84 8.36 -6.80 8.78
C GLU A 84 7.95 -6.25 10.14
N VAL A 85 6.92 -6.83 10.73
CA VAL A 85 6.25 -6.26 11.91
C VAL A 85 6.10 -7.34 12.96
N LYS A 86 6.28 -6.95 14.22
CA LYS A 86 5.92 -7.74 15.41
C LYS A 86 5.14 -6.84 16.35
N ILE A 87 4.03 -7.33 16.88
CA ILE A 87 3.19 -6.61 17.86
C ILE A 87 3.04 -7.46 19.12
N SER A 88 3.14 -6.83 20.29
CA SER A 88 3.00 -7.51 21.58
C SER A 88 1.56 -7.94 21.85
N ASP A 89 1.39 -8.89 22.78
CA ASP A 89 0.06 -9.19 23.32
C ASP A 89 -0.61 -7.93 23.89
N GLY A 90 -1.83 -7.65 23.45
CA GLY A 90 -2.58 -6.44 23.79
C GLY A 90 -2.07 -5.15 23.14
N GLY A 91 -1.04 -5.21 22.28
CA GLY A 91 -0.52 -4.06 21.55
C GLY A 91 -1.43 -3.61 20.41
N ASN A 92 -1.36 -2.31 20.08
CA ASN A 92 -2.08 -1.71 18.96
C ASN A 92 -1.16 -0.70 18.26
N SER A 93 -1.09 -0.78 16.94
CA SER A 93 -0.28 0.10 16.10
C SER A 93 -0.89 0.16 14.69
N GLY A 94 -0.21 0.82 13.76
CA GLY A 94 -0.67 0.93 12.38
C GLY A 94 0.42 1.41 11.44
N LEU A 95 0.35 0.97 10.18
CA LEU A 95 1.11 1.55 9.08
C LEU A 95 0.28 2.66 8.47
N TYR A 96 0.68 3.90 8.73
CA TYR A 96 0.01 5.09 8.20
C TYR A 96 0.62 5.54 6.88
N PHE A 97 -0.24 5.96 5.95
CA PHE A 97 0.19 6.40 4.63
C PHE A 97 -0.79 7.41 4.01
N ARG A 98 -0.31 8.14 2.98
CA ARG A 98 -1.01 9.31 2.41
C ARG A 98 -1.35 10.37 3.48
N THR A 99 -0.49 10.51 4.47
CA THR A 99 -0.62 11.48 5.55
C THR A 99 0.06 12.81 5.22
N THR A 100 -0.23 13.84 6.00
CA THR A 100 0.60 15.04 6.09
C THR A 100 1.87 14.79 6.91
N ARG A 101 2.78 15.77 6.97
CA ARG A 101 4.06 15.68 7.72
C ARG A 101 3.90 15.71 9.24
N LYS A 102 2.77 16.24 9.74
CA LYS A 102 2.41 16.30 11.16
C LYS A 102 1.03 15.69 11.34
N PRO A 103 0.92 14.36 11.15
CA PRO A 103 -0.37 13.69 11.11
C PRO A 103 -1.05 13.63 12.48
N SER A 104 -2.38 13.59 12.45
CA SER A 104 -3.18 13.03 13.52
C SER A 104 -3.52 11.57 13.20
N PHE A 105 -4.07 10.80 14.15
CA PHE A 105 -4.50 9.41 13.89
C PHE A 105 -5.66 9.28 12.88
N ALA A 106 -6.32 10.39 12.51
CA ALA A 106 -7.34 10.41 11.46
C ALA A 106 -6.82 10.91 10.10
N ASP A 107 -5.52 11.19 9.99
CA ASP A 107 -4.90 11.70 8.77
C ASP A 107 -4.47 10.55 7.84
N GLY A 108 -4.81 10.65 6.56
CA GLY A 108 -4.52 9.62 5.56
C GLY A 108 -5.28 8.32 5.79
N TYR A 109 -4.60 7.20 5.54
CA TYR A 109 -5.10 5.85 5.72
C TYR A 109 -4.24 5.09 6.72
N GLU A 110 -4.85 4.12 7.42
CA GLU A 110 -4.19 3.24 8.36
C GLU A 110 -4.41 1.78 7.97
N ALA A 111 -3.31 1.07 7.73
CA ALA A 111 -3.31 -0.38 7.73
C ALA A 111 -3.05 -0.86 9.16
N GLN A 112 -4.10 -1.38 9.79
CA GLN A 112 -4.13 -1.74 11.21
C GLN A 112 -3.07 -2.79 11.54
N ILE A 113 -2.38 -2.65 12.68
CA ILE A 113 -1.55 -3.68 13.30
C ILE A 113 -2.14 -4.00 14.67
N ASP A 114 -2.77 -5.17 14.79
CA ASP A 114 -3.45 -5.60 16.00
C ASP A 114 -3.65 -7.13 16.01
N SER A 115 -3.28 -7.79 17.11
CA SER A 115 -3.51 -9.21 17.29
C SER A 115 -4.58 -9.54 18.34
N THR A 116 -4.46 -8.96 19.54
CA THR A 116 -5.26 -9.35 20.73
C THR A 116 -5.75 -8.14 21.54
N HIS A 117 -5.56 -6.91 21.07
CA HIS A 117 -6.04 -5.74 21.79
C HIS A 117 -7.58 -5.77 21.94
N ARG A 118 -8.10 -4.96 22.85
CA ARG A 118 -9.54 -4.87 23.16
C ARG A 118 -10.40 -4.40 21.99
N ASP A 119 -9.82 -3.63 21.08
CA ASP A 119 -10.48 -3.27 19.82
C ASP A 119 -10.63 -4.53 18.96
N PRO A 120 -11.81 -4.85 18.39
CA PRO A 120 -11.96 -6.05 17.57
C PRO A 120 -11.31 -5.97 16.17
N ILE A 121 -10.88 -4.80 15.71
CA ILE A 121 -10.33 -4.58 14.36
C ILE A 121 -8.87 -5.06 14.31
N ARG A 122 -8.59 -6.08 13.49
CA ARG A 122 -7.31 -6.82 13.47
C ARG A 122 -6.37 -6.39 12.34
N THR A 123 -5.12 -6.85 12.44
CA THR A 123 -4.14 -6.80 11.35
C THR A 123 -4.74 -7.24 10.03
N GLY A 124 -4.43 -6.50 8.97
CA GLY A 124 -5.04 -6.67 7.65
C GLY A 124 -6.28 -5.80 7.43
N SER A 125 -6.71 -5.00 8.41
CA SER A 125 -7.77 -4.01 8.21
C SER A 125 -7.23 -2.72 7.61
N LEU A 126 -8.04 -2.07 6.77
CA LEU A 126 -7.91 -0.66 6.43
C LEU A 126 -8.82 0.09 7.40
N TYR A 127 -8.25 0.61 8.48
CA TYR A 127 -9.01 1.08 9.63
C TYR A 127 -9.97 2.22 9.24
N GLY A 128 -11.24 2.07 9.63
CA GLY A 128 -12.34 2.97 9.24
C GLY A 128 -12.98 2.69 7.87
N PHE A 129 -12.43 1.79 7.05
CA PHE A 129 -12.91 1.52 5.69
C PHE A 129 -13.25 0.04 5.45
N CYS A 130 -12.33 -0.87 5.75
CA CYS A 130 -12.49 -2.31 5.55
C CYS A 130 -11.94 -3.06 6.77
N HIS A 131 -12.80 -3.80 7.47
CA HIS A 131 -12.44 -4.44 8.73
C HIS A 131 -12.24 -5.94 8.57
N VAL A 132 -11.10 -6.41 9.07
CA VAL A 132 -10.79 -7.81 9.33
C VAL A 132 -10.92 -8.04 10.83
N TYR A 133 -11.85 -8.92 11.22
CA TYR A 133 -12.05 -9.28 12.64
C TYR A 133 -11.33 -10.56 13.05
N LYS A 134 -10.93 -11.38 12.06
CA LYS A 134 -10.20 -12.62 12.30
C LYS A 134 -8.77 -12.28 12.72
N GLN A 135 -8.27 -12.94 13.75
CA GLN A 135 -6.85 -12.90 14.09
C GLN A 135 -6.06 -13.63 13.00
N LEU A 136 -5.34 -12.88 12.17
CA LEU A 136 -4.47 -13.42 11.12
C LEU A 136 -3.06 -13.68 11.65
N VAL A 137 -2.58 -12.83 12.55
CA VAL A 137 -1.23 -12.87 13.11
C VAL A 137 -1.29 -13.11 14.62
N LYS A 138 -0.36 -13.89 15.16
CA LYS A 138 -0.24 -14.12 16.61
C LYS A 138 0.52 -12.96 17.27
N PRO A 139 0.28 -12.69 18.57
CA PRO A 139 1.12 -11.74 19.28
C PRO A 139 2.55 -12.28 19.38
N ASP A 140 3.52 -11.37 19.47
CA ASP A 140 4.95 -11.65 19.64
C ASP A 140 5.59 -12.49 18.52
N THR A 141 4.95 -12.55 17.35
CA THR A 141 5.49 -13.18 16.14
C THR A 141 5.70 -12.18 15.02
N TRP A 142 6.78 -12.35 14.26
CA TRP A 142 7.04 -11.58 13.05
C TRP A 142 6.12 -12.00 11.91
N PHE A 143 5.65 -11.03 11.15
CA PHE A 143 4.89 -11.20 9.92
C PHE A 143 5.28 -10.12 8.90
N THR A 144 5.08 -10.38 7.62
CA THR A 144 5.27 -9.39 6.55
C THR A 144 3.95 -8.69 6.25
N TYR A 145 3.97 -7.36 6.22
CA TYR A 145 2.82 -6.54 5.85
C TYR A 145 3.16 -5.70 4.62
N GLU A 146 2.42 -5.92 3.53
CA GLU A 146 2.55 -5.17 2.28
C GLU A 146 1.29 -4.36 1.97
N ILE A 147 1.51 -3.14 1.51
CA ILE A 147 0.48 -2.22 1.05
C ILE A 147 0.89 -1.72 -0.34
N GLU A 148 0.01 -1.83 -1.32
CA GLU A 148 0.19 -1.19 -2.62
C GLU A 148 -0.85 -0.07 -2.76
N VAL A 149 -0.36 1.15 -3.01
CA VAL A 149 -1.17 2.36 -3.08
C VAL A 149 -0.99 3.01 -4.44
N ARG A 150 -2.08 3.22 -5.17
CA ARG A 150 -2.04 3.92 -6.45
C ARG A 150 -3.28 4.78 -6.67
N ASP A 151 -3.09 5.96 -7.25
CA ASP A 151 -4.19 6.73 -7.82
C ASP A 151 -4.82 5.97 -8.99
N ASP A 152 -6.14 6.05 -9.11
CA ASP A 152 -6.91 5.51 -10.23
C ASP A 152 -8.08 6.44 -10.57
N VAL A 153 -8.69 6.23 -11.73
CA VAL A 153 -9.91 6.91 -12.15
C VAL A 153 -10.99 5.87 -12.43
N TRP A 154 -12.06 5.88 -11.64
CA TRP A 154 -13.20 4.99 -11.84
C TRP A 154 -14.47 5.78 -12.08
N ARG A 155 -15.13 5.49 -13.21
CA ARG A 155 -16.34 6.20 -13.67
C ARG A 155 -16.17 7.73 -13.68
N GLY A 156 -14.99 8.20 -14.08
CA GLY A 156 -14.66 9.63 -14.19
C GLY A 156 -14.44 10.33 -12.84
N ARG A 157 -14.21 9.59 -11.76
CA ARG A 157 -13.84 10.12 -10.44
C ARG A 157 -12.45 9.63 -10.07
N ASP A 158 -11.62 10.55 -9.59
CA ASP A 158 -10.34 10.21 -8.98
C ASP A 158 -10.57 9.41 -7.69
N MET A 159 -9.79 8.35 -7.51
CA MET A 159 -9.82 7.49 -6.33
C MET A 159 -8.43 6.96 -6.01
N THR A 160 -8.29 6.36 -4.83
CA THR A 160 -7.06 5.69 -4.39
C THR A 160 -7.36 4.21 -4.23
N ARG A 161 -6.69 3.38 -5.03
CA ARG A 161 -6.69 1.93 -4.82
C ARG A 161 -5.66 1.56 -3.78
N ILE A 162 -6.07 0.70 -2.86
CA ILE A 162 -5.24 0.21 -1.76
C ILE A 162 -5.37 -1.30 -1.71
N LYS A 163 -4.29 -2.01 -2.00
CA LYS A 163 -4.21 -3.46 -1.82
C LYS A 163 -3.51 -3.77 -0.50
N ILE A 164 -4.06 -4.74 0.22
CA ILE A 164 -3.60 -5.19 1.54
C ILE A 164 -3.18 -6.66 1.44
N THR A 165 -1.93 -6.94 1.83
CA THR A 165 -1.34 -8.27 1.80
C THR A 165 -0.64 -8.56 3.13
N VAL A 166 -0.91 -9.72 3.74
CA VAL A 166 -0.27 -10.16 4.99
C VAL A 166 0.34 -11.55 4.76
N ASP A 167 1.62 -11.72 5.08
CA ASP A 167 2.40 -12.96 4.85
C ASP A 167 2.31 -13.50 3.41
N GLY A 168 2.19 -12.59 2.44
CA GLY A 168 2.05 -12.92 1.01
C GLY A 168 0.62 -13.24 0.56
N ASP A 169 -0.32 -13.38 1.48
CA ASP A 169 -1.74 -13.56 1.17
C ASP A 169 -2.40 -12.21 0.89
N GLU A 170 -2.81 -11.97 -0.36
CA GLU A 170 -3.62 -10.81 -0.73
C GLU A 170 -5.01 -10.95 -0.09
N LEU A 171 -5.34 -10.04 0.83
CA LEU A 171 -6.62 -10.09 1.54
C LEU A 171 -7.74 -9.46 0.70
N TYR A 172 -7.46 -8.28 0.13
CA TYR A 172 -8.38 -7.53 -0.73
C TYR A 172 -7.70 -6.33 -1.40
N GLU A 173 -8.38 -5.78 -2.42
CA GLU A 173 -8.12 -4.44 -2.97
C GLU A 173 -9.33 -3.54 -2.68
N TYR A 174 -9.10 -2.43 -1.96
CA TYR A 174 -10.06 -1.36 -1.71
C TYR A 174 -10.02 -0.35 -2.87
N MET A 175 -11.20 0.14 -3.29
CA MET A 175 -11.40 1.08 -4.40
C MET A 175 -12.26 2.26 -3.96
#